data_AF-A0A2G2DR74-F1
#
_entry.id   AF-A0A2G2DR74-F1
#
_cell.length_a   1.000
_cell.length_b   1.000
_cell.length_c   1.000
_cell.angle_alpha   90.00
_cell.angle_beta   90.00
_cell.angle_gamma   90.00
#
_symmetry.space_group_name_H-M   'P 1'
#
loop_
_entity.id
_entity.type
_entity.pdbx_description
1 polymer ?
#
loop_
_entity_poly.entity_id
_entity_poly.type
_entity_poly.pdbx_seq_one_letter_code
_entity_poly.pdbx_strand_id
1 'polypeptide(L)'
;MQTNKRSQAGFTLIEMLVVVSLLAATAYIATGAYSHFLRHSEEQLVYGEMQEIANAIRQFKQDSGYYPKTGPFDLSLVAADHGRVHRSDLPSFINGRPDAEIRRWFYSPANLYQLTSAKKLTTNHPLGEWNAETGRGWRGPYIVGFKDGYVDIRSGINSDLSDDVAKRSAGDKTGDPLTGTNIKDVTGLADSFIHKFITIDGNTLLDWSRTHRGSATNRLSVARWGRPYLVFGWNGKPQLVSMGPNGIFNEPTKDDKTKPDDIVLQIE
;
A
#
# COMPACT_ATOMS: atom_id res chain seq x y z
N MET A 1 28.66 -62.78 42.52
CA MET A 1 27.69 -61.85 41.90
C MET A 1 28.28 -60.44 41.99
N GLN A 2 29.02 -60.01 40.98
CA GLN A 2 29.70 -58.70 40.96
C GLN A 2 28.73 -57.64 40.43
N THR A 3 28.34 -56.70 41.27
CA THR A 3 27.51 -55.55 40.88
C THR A 3 28.40 -54.46 40.29
N ASN A 4 28.32 -54.28 38.97
CA ASN A 4 28.99 -53.17 38.28
C ASN A 4 28.44 -51.83 38.77
N LYS A 5 29.23 -51.13 39.59
CA LYS A 5 28.93 -49.78 40.06
C LYS A 5 29.19 -48.82 38.90
N ARG A 6 28.15 -48.41 38.17
CA ARG A 6 28.27 -47.35 37.16
C ARG A 6 28.61 -46.03 37.88
N SER A 7 29.77 -45.46 37.60
CA SER A 7 30.11 -44.10 38.00
C SER A 7 29.24 -43.13 37.20
N GLN A 8 28.28 -42.49 37.86
CA GLN A 8 27.64 -41.31 37.30
C GLN A 8 28.65 -40.16 37.39
N ALA A 9 29.28 -39.83 36.26
CA ALA A 9 30.05 -38.60 36.13
C ALA A 9 29.04 -37.45 36.03
N GLY A 10 28.94 -36.64 37.09
CA GLY A 10 28.18 -35.40 37.04
C GLY A 10 28.90 -34.37 36.18
N PHE A 11 28.16 -33.68 35.32
CA PHE A 11 28.69 -32.59 34.50
C PHE A 11 29.35 -31.53 35.37
N THR A 12 30.55 -31.10 34.97
CA THR A 12 31.28 -30.07 35.71
C THR A 12 30.75 -28.68 35.37
N LEU A 13 30.86 -27.74 36.31
CA LEU A 13 30.40 -26.35 36.11
C LEU A 13 31.13 -25.67 34.93
N ILE A 14 32.40 -26.02 34.71
CA ILE A 14 33.18 -25.51 33.58
C ILE A 14 32.66 -26.04 32.23
N GLU A 15 32.20 -27.28 32.18
CA GLU A 15 31.66 -27.91 30.98
C GLU A 15 30.33 -27.27 30.56
N MET A 16 29.47 -26.97 31.53
CA MET A 16 28.27 -26.16 31.30
C MET A 16 28.60 -24.74 30.82
N LEU A 17 29.65 -24.11 31.35
CA LEU A 17 30.06 -22.77 30.94
C LEU A 17 30.59 -22.74 29.50
N VAL A 18 31.36 -23.75 29.09
CA VAL A 18 31.83 -23.89 27.70
C VAL A 18 30.66 -24.12 26.74
N VAL A 19 29.68 -24.96 27.12
CA VAL A 19 28.49 -25.19 26.28
C VAL A 19 27.68 -23.91 26.12
N VAL A 20 27.44 -23.16 27.21
CA VAL A 20 26.67 -21.91 27.14
C VAL A 20 27.40 -20.84 26.31
N SER A 21 28.72 -20.73 26.41
CA SER A 21 29.48 -19.77 25.60
C SER A 21 29.47 -20.13 24.11
N LEU A 22 29.57 -21.42 23.78
CA LEU A 22 29.41 -21.91 22.40
C LEU A 22 27.99 -21.67 21.87
N LEU A 23 26.95 -21.91 22.68
CA LEU A 23 25.57 -21.62 22.30
C LEU A 23 25.34 -20.11 22.08
N ALA A 24 25.91 -19.25 22.94
CA ALA A 24 25.80 -17.81 22.77
C ALA A 24 26.49 -17.32 21.48
N ALA A 25 27.69 -17.83 21.19
CA ALA A 25 28.43 -17.48 19.98
C ALA A 25 27.69 -17.93 18.71
N THR A 26 27.17 -19.16 18.69
CA THR A 26 26.42 -19.69 17.55
C THR A 26 25.07 -18.99 17.37
N ALA A 27 24.36 -18.67 18.45
CA ALA A 27 23.12 -17.88 18.39
C ALA A 27 23.37 -16.48 17.80
N TYR A 28 24.47 -15.81 18.20
CA TYR A 28 24.84 -14.52 17.66
C TYR A 28 25.08 -14.57 16.14
N ILE A 29 25.87 -15.53 15.66
CA ILE A 29 26.12 -15.71 14.22
C ILE A 29 24.80 -16.03 13.48
N ALA A 30 23.97 -16.92 14.03
CA ALA A 30 22.71 -17.32 13.43
C ALA A 30 21.72 -16.14 13.28
N THR A 31 21.63 -15.26 14.29
CA THR A 31 20.73 -14.10 14.23
C THR A 31 21.07 -13.12 13.11
N GLY A 32 22.36 -12.88 12.85
CA GLY A 32 22.80 -12.00 11.77
C GLY A 32 22.52 -12.56 10.37
N ALA A 33 22.67 -13.88 10.17
CA ALA A 33 22.37 -14.53 8.90
C ALA A 33 20.86 -14.62 8.61
N TYR A 34 20.05 -14.85 9.66
CA TYR A 34 18.60 -15.01 9.52
C TYR A 34 17.88 -13.72 9.11
N SER A 35 18.29 -12.56 9.64
CA SER A 35 17.67 -11.27 9.31
C SER A 35 17.84 -10.90 7.83
N HIS A 36 18.97 -11.22 7.23
CA HIS A 36 19.22 -10.97 5.80
C HIS A 36 18.35 -11.85 4.89
N PHE A 37 18.13 -13.12 5.26
CA PHE A 37 17.30 -14.04 4.48
C PHE A 37 15.81 -13.66 4.51
N LEU A 38 15.32 -13.21 5.66
CA LEU A 38 13.94 -12.71 5.79
C LEU A 38 13.70 -11.50 4.89
N ARG A 39 14.60 -10.51 4.91
CA ARG A 39 14.48 -9.29 4.07
C ARG A 39 14.40 -9.63 2.58
N HIS A 40 15.27 -10.52 2.10
CA HIS A 40 15.26 -10.90 0.69
C HIS A 40 13.98 -11.65 0.30
N SER A 41 13.44 -12.47 1.19
CA SER A 41 12.17 -13.18 0.95
C SER A 41 10.99 -12.21 0.87
N GLU A 42 10.94 -11.21 1.75
CA GLU A 42 9.91 -10.17 1.74
C GLU A 42 9.99 -9.30 0.47
N GLU A 43 11.19 -8.92 0.04
CA GLU A 43 11.39 -8.19 -1.22
C GLU A 43 10.85 -8.98 -2.43
N GLN A 44 11.14 -10.28 -2.52
CA GLN A 44 10.63 -11.13 -3.62
C GLN A 44 9.10 -11.24 -3.59
N LEU A 45 8.49 -11.34 -2.41
CA LEU A 45 7.04 -11.32 -2.27
C LEU A 45 6.45 -9.99 -2.77
N VAL A 46 7.07 -8.86 -2.38
CA VAL A 46 6.65 -7.54 -2.83
C VAL A 46 6.75 -7.39 -4.34
N TYR A 47 7.80 -7.89 -4.99
CA TYR A 47 7.88 -7.90 -6.45
C TYR A 47 6.75 -8.70 -7.10
N GLY A 48 6.40 -9.87 -6.55
CA GLY A 48 5.27 -10.67 -7.02
C GLY A 48 3.93 -9.91 -6.90
N GLU A 49 3.66 -9.35 -5.72
CA GLU A 49 2.48 -8.53 -5.44
C GLU A 49 2.41 -7.31 -6.38
N MET A 50 3.54 -6.63 -6.59
CA MET A 50 3.63 -5.48 -7.49
C MET A 50 3.34 -5.85 -8.95
N GLN A 51 3.80 -7.01 -9.41
CA GLN A 51 3.53 -7.49 -10.77
C GLN A 51 2.05 -7.79 -10.96
N GLU A 52 1.38 -8.37 -9.96
CA GLU A 52 -0.07 -8.61 -9.99
C GLU A 52 -0.86 -7.30 -10.02
N ILE A 53 -0.49 -6.31 -9.19
CA ILE A 53 -1.10 -4.97 -9.22
C ILE A 53 -0.86 -4.29 -10.57
N ALA A 54 0.35 -4.39 -11.13
CA ALA A 54 0.67 -3.85 -12.45
C ALA A 54 -0.16 -4.53 -13.55
N ASN A 55 -0.37 -5.85 -13.47
CA ASN A 55 -1.23 -6.57 -14.40
C ASN A 55 -2.70 -6.10 -14.30
N ALA A 56 -3.21 -5.87 -13.09
CA ALA A 56 -4.55 -5.31 -12.89
C ALA A 56 -4.69 -3.91 -13.49
N ILE A 57 -3.67 -3.05 -13.35
CA ILE A 57 -3.63 -1.72 -13.96
C ILE A 57 -3.59 -1.81 -15.50
N ARG A 58 -2.78 -2.73 -16.06
CA ARG A 58 -2.74 -2.97 -17.51
C ARG A 58 -4.08 -3.48 -18.01
N GLN A 59 -4.72 -4.41 -17.30
CA GLN A 59 -6.04 -4.93 -17.64
C GLN A 59 -7.08 -3.81 -17.61
N PHE A 60 -7.08 -2.96 -16.59
CA PHE A 60 -7.95 -1.78 -16.51
C PHE A 60 -7.76 -0.87 -17.74
N LYS A 61 -6.51 -0.60 -18.15
CA LYS A 61 -6.21 0.21 -19.33
C LYS A 61 -6.61 -0.48 -20.63
N GLN A 62 -6.45 -1.79 -20.74
CA GLN A 62 -6.89 -2.55 -21.91
C GLN A 62 -8.41 -2.56 -22.02
N ASP A 63 -9.13 -2.75 -20.91
CA ASP A 63 -10.58 -2.80 -20.91
C ASP A 63 -11.20 -1.40 -21.07
N SER A 64 -10.58 -0.35 -20.53
CA SER A 64 -11.20 0.98 -20.55
C SER A 64 -10.60 1.94 -21.57
N GLY A 65 -9.37 1.68 -22.04
CA GLY A 65 -8.58 2.60 -22.86
C GLY A 65 -7.83 3.67 -22.07
N TYR A 66 -8.03 3.78 -20.76
CA TYR A 66 -7.46 4.83 -19.91
C TYR A 66 -6.81 4.24 -18.66
N TYR A 67 -5.85 4.95 -18.09
CA TYR A 67 -5.39 4.63 -16.74
C TYR A 67 -6.42 5.10 -15.70
N PRO A 68 -6.43 4.49 -14.49
CA PRO A 68 -7.20 4.99 -13.36
C PRO A 68 -7.01 6.50 -13.16
N LYS A 69 -8.06 7.20 -12.74
CA LYS A 69 -8.08 8.64 -12.43
C LYS A 69 -7.80 9.56 -13.62
N THR A 70 -7.80 9.04 -14.85
CA THR A 70 -7.55 9.82 -16.07
C THR A 70 -8.71 9.73 -17.05
N GLY A 71 -8.82 10.73 -17.93
CA GLY A 71 -9.86 10.75 -18.96
C GLY A 71 -11.26 10.67 -18.36
N PRO A 72 -12.10 9.71 -18.80
CA PRO A 72 -13.41 9.46 -18.21
C PRO A 72 -13.37 8.98 -16.75
N PHE A 73 -12.29 8.34 -16.30
CA PHE A 73 -12.18 7.86 -14.92
C PHE A 73 -11.71 8.91 -13.93
N ASP A 74 -11.60 10.16 -14.37
CA ASP A 74 -11.23 11.27 -13.54
C ASP A 74 -12.43 11.82 -12.75
N LEU A 75 -12.17 12.51 -11.64
CA LEU A 75 -13.22 13.01 -10.76
C LEU A 75 -13.92 14.23 -11.35
N SER A 76 -15.26 14.23 -11.33
CA SER A 76 -16.09 15.42 -11.49
C SER A 76 -16.93 15.65 -10.25
N LEU A 77 -16.88 16.89 -9.75
CA LEU A 77 -17.72 17.35 -8.64
C LEU A 77 -18.93 18.14 -9.13
N VAL A 78 -19.15 18.18 -10.45
CA VAL A 78 -20.28 18.87 -11.08
C VAL A 78 -21.31 17.84 -11.54
N ALA A 79 -22.58 18.05 -11.20
CA ALA A 79 -23.67 17.08 -11.38
C ALA A 79 -24.03 16.72 -12.82
N ALA A 80 -23.55 17.46 -13.82
CA ALA A 80 -23.94 17.32 -15.23
C ALA A 80 -22.81 16.77 -16.13
N ASP A 81 -21.71 16.30 -15.55
CA ASP A 81 -20.59 15.76 -16.33
C ASP A 81 -20.76 14.25 -16.56
N HIS A 82 -21.52 13.91 -17.61
CA HIS A 82 -21.84 12.53 -17.97
C HIS A 82 -20.62 11.70 -18.42
N GLY A 83 -19.44 12.32 -18.55
CA GLY A 83 -18.24 11.65 -19.02
C GLY A 83 -17.24 11.28 -17.92
N ARG A 84 -17.51 11.62 -16.64
CA ARG A 84 -16.53 11.51 -15.56
C ARG A 84 -17.05 10.74 -14.34
N VAL A 85 -16.16 10.37 -13.42
CA VAL A 85 -16.57 9.77 -12.14
C VAL A 85 -17.22 10.85 -11.27
N HIS A 86 -18.52 10.70 -11.02
CA HIS A 86 -19.26 11.68 -10.26
C HIS A 86 -19.17 11.42 -8.75
N ARG A 87 -19.43 12.45 -7.96
CA ARG A 87 -19.48 12.38 -6.49
C ARG A 87 -20.38 11.25 -5.96
N SER A 88 -21.48 10.96 -6.67
CA SER A 88 -22.42 9.87 -6.35
C SER A 88 -21.89 8.46 -6.63
N ASP A 89 -20.88 8.34 -7.49
CA ASP A 89 -20.22 7.07 -7.78
C ASP A 89 -19.27 6.65 -6.66
N LEU A 90 -18.70 7.65 -5.97
CA LEU A 90 -17.78 7.44 -4.88
C LEU A 90 -18.43 6.67 -3.72
N PRO A 91 -17.61 5.98 -2.91
CA PRO A 91 -18.11 5.35 -1.69
C PRO A 91 -18.88 6.34 -0.80
N SER A 92 -19.97 5.88 -0.19
CA SER A 92 -20.86 6.74 0.62
C SER A 92 -20.12 7.46 1.76
N PHE A 93 -19.07 6.84 2.32
CA PHE A 93 -18.28 7.40 3.41
C PHE A 93 -17.43 8.62 3.04
N ILE A 94 -17.15 8.84 1.75
CA ILE A 94 -16.41 10.02 1.26
C ILE A 94 -17.34 11.06 0.64
N ASN A 95 -18.50 10.65 0.10
CA ASN A 95 -19.45 11.51 -0.60
C ASN A 95 -19.98 12.69 0.27
N GLY A 96 -19.93 12.60 1.60
CA GLY A 96 -20.33 13.72 2.50
C GLY A 96 -19.27 14.78 2.78
N ARG A 97 -18.03 14.62 2.29
CA ARG A 97 -16.89 15.46 2.69
C ARG A 97 -16.73 16.72 1.81
N PRO A 98 -16.02 17.77 2.27
CA PRO A 98 -15.75 18.94 1.43
C PRO A 98 -15.02 18.57 0.14
N ASP A 99 -15.28 19.32 -0.94
CA ASP A 99 -14.74 19.04 -2.28
C ASP A 99 -13.22 18.89 -2.33
N ALA A 100 -12.51 19.74 -1.59
CA ALA A 100 -11.05 19.66 -1.48
C ALA A 100 -10.58 18.35 -0.82
N GLU A 101 -11.33 17.83 0.16
CA GLU A 101 -11.03 16.55 0.81
C GLU A 101 -11.33 15.36 -0.12
N ILE A 102 -12.43 15.41 -0.86
CA ILE A 102 -12.76 14.41 -1.87
C ILE A 102 -11.67 14.34 -2.93
N ARG A 103 -11.20 15.50 -3.43
CA ARG A 103 -10.08 15.55 -4.39
C ARG A 103 -8.81 14.94 -3.80
N ARG A 104 -8.41 15.33 -2.59
CA ARG A 104 -7.23 14.76 -1.92
C ARG A 104 -7.33 13.24 -1.76
N TRP A 105 -8.49 12.74 -1.36
CA TRP A 105 -8.73 11.31 -1.23
C TRP A 105 -8.66 10.61 -2.59
N PHE A 106 -9.34 11.12 -3.61
CA PHE A 106 -9.43 10.52 -4.94
C PHE A 106 -8.05 10.44 -5.63
N TYR A 107 -7.31 11.54 -5.63
CA TYR A 107 -6.00 11.64 -6.28
C TYR A 107 -4.84 11.19 -5.41
N SER A 108 -5.08 10.69 -4.19
CA SER A 108 -4.01 10.12 -3.38
C SER A 108 -3.33 8.97 -4.16
N PRO A 109 -1.99 8.95 -4.28
CA PRO A 109 -1.26 7.86 -4.93
C PRO A 109 -1.53 6.50 -4.28
N ALA A 110 -1.89 6.48 -2.99
CA ALA A 110 -2.29 5.27 -2.27
C ALA A 110 -3.72 4.79 -2.59
N ASN A 111 -4.54 5.61 -3.25
CA ASN A 111 -5.94 5.27 -3.51
C ASN A 111 -6.07 4.38 -4.75
N LEU A 112 -6.41 3.10 -4.54
CA LEU A 112 -6.63 2.10 -5.57
C LEU A 112 -8.10 1.69 -5.68
N TYR A 113 -9.04 2.51 -5.19
CA TYR A 113 -10.47 2.17 -5.17
C TYR A 113 -11.01 1.78 -6.56
N GLN A 114 -10.46 2.33 -7.65
CA GLN A 114 -10.95 1.98 -9.00
C GLN A 114 -10.56 0.56 -9.44
N LEU A 115 -9.57 -0.04 -8.78
CA LEU A 115 -9.13 -1.41 -9.08
C LEU A 115 -9.78 -2.41 -8.14
N THR A 116 -10.09 -2.00 -6.90
CA THR A 116 -10.66 -2.86 -5.86
C THR A 116 -12.18 -2.79 -5.77
N SER A 117 -12.82 -1.72 -6.28
CA SER A 117 -14.27 -1.54 -6.19
C SER A 117 -15.02 -2.60 -7.00
N ALA A 118 -15.87 -3.37 -6.31
CA ALA A 118 -16.87 -4.21 -6.95
C ALA A 118 -18.07 -3.41 -7.48
N LYS A 119 -18.28 -2.19 -6.96
CA LYS A 119 -19.37 -1.32 -7.41
C LYS A 119 -19.00 -0.68 -8.75
N LYS A 120 -19.87 -0.88 -9.74
CA LYS A 120 -19.80 -0.21 -11.05
C LYS A 120 -20.06 1.29 -10.90
N LEU A 121 -19.47 2.09 -11.81
CA LEU A 121 -19.82 3.50 -11.97
C LEU A 121 -21.30 3.62 -12.40
N THR A 122 -21.92 4.77 -12.19
CA THR A 122 -23.31 5.03 -12.61
C THR A 122 -23.53 4.67 -14.08
N THR A 123 -24.77 4.29 -14.39
CA THR A 123 -25.22 3.87 -15.74
C THR A 123 -24.98 4.95 -16.82
N ASN A 124 -24.80 6.21 -16.43
CA ASN A 124 -24.54 7.31 -17.37
C ASN A 124 -23.06 7.49 -17.71
N HIS A 125 -22.14 6.81 -17.02
CA HIS A 125 -20.72 6.86 -17.36
C HIS A 125 -20.48 6.03 -18.64
N PRO A 126 -19.84 6.58 -19.69
CA PRO A 126 -19.72 5.94 -21.01
C PRO A 126 -18.96 4.61 -20.98
N LEU A 127 -18.12 4.42 -19.96
CA LEU A 127 -17.35 3.20 -19.72
C LEU A 127 -17.72 2.54 -18.39
N GLY A 128 -18.88 2.90 -17.82
CA GLY A 128 -19.33 2.41 -16.51
C GLY A 128 -19.76 0.94 -16.52
N GLU A 129 -20.08 0.42 -17.69
CA GLU A 129 -20.41 -0.99 -17.91
C GLU A 129 -19.55 -1.58 -19.03
N TRP A 130 -19.25 -2.87 -18.91
CA TRP A 130 -18.56 -3.62 -19.96
C TRP A 130 -19.46 -3.84 -21.18
N ASN A 131 -18.97 -3.44 -22.35
CA ASN A 131 -19.57 -3.72 -23.65
C ASN A 131 -18.71 -4.74 -24.41
N ALA A 132 -19.31 -5.90 -24.70
CA ALA A 132 -18.64 -7.00 -25.39
C ALA A 132 -18.38 -6.72 -26.88
N GLU A 133 -19.19 -5.88 -27.53
CA GLU A 133 -19.05 -5.52 -28.95
C GLU A 133 -17.86 -4.60 -29.18
N THR A 134 -17.69 -3.59 -28.32
CA THR A 134 -16.56 -2.65 -28.41
C THR A 134 -15.31 -3.19 -27.73
N GLY A 135 -15.43 -4.22 -26.89
CA GLY A 135 -14.35 -4.68 -26.05
C GLY A 135 -13.92 -3.60 -25.06
N ARG A 136 -14.85 -2.74 -24.61
CA ARG A 136 -14.56 -1.62 -23.72
C ARG A 136 -15.52 -1.51 -22.55
N GLY A 137 -15.01 -0.98 -21.43
CA GLY A 137 -15.79 -0.58 -20.26
C GLY A 137 -15.28 -1.20 -18.96
N TRP A 138 -15.99 -0.93 -17.86
CA TRP A 138 -15.62 -1.44 -16.56
C TRP A 138 -15.92 -2.93 -16.41
N ARG A 139 -14.86 -3.72 -16.19
CA ARG A 139 -14.92 -5.17 -15.90
C ARG A 139 -14.58 -5.56 -14.46
N GLY A 140 -14.28 -4.56 -13.62
CA GLY A 140 -13.77 -4.79 -12.27
C GLY A 140 -14.72 -5.58 -11.34
N PRO A 141 -14.22 -6.01 -10.16
CA PRO A 141 -12.92 -5.63 -9.58
C PRO A 141 -11.74 -6.30 -10.29
N TYR A 142 -10.65 -5.56 -10.49
CA TYR A 142 -9.43 -6.03 -11.16
C TYR A 142 -8.43 -6.62 -10.19
N ILE A 143 -8.55 -6.30 -8.90
CA ILE A 143 -7.71 -6.82 -7.83
C ILE A 143 -8.59 -7.58 -6.85
N VAL A 144 -8.21 -8.82 -6.57
CA VAL A 144 -8.85 -9.71 -5.59
C VAL A 144 -7.77 -10.44 -4.79
N GLY A 145 -8.02 -10.72 -3.51
CA GLY A 145 -7.11 -11.53 -2.68
C GLY A 145 -5.97 -10.78 -1.98
N PHE A 146 -5.83 -9.47 -2.20
CA PHE A 146 -4.88 -8.63 -1.48
C PHE A 146 -5.37 -8.24 -0.08
N LYS A 147 -4.45 -7.83 0.80
CA LYS A 147 -4.78 -7.16 2.07
C LYS A 147 -5.17 -5.72 1.78
N ASP A 148 -6.41 -5.53 1.35
CA ASP A 148 -7.00 -4.21 1.12
C ASP A 148 -7.61 -3.62 2.40
N GLY A 149 -7.65 -2.30 2.47
CA GLY A 149 -8.29 -1.62 3.59
C GLY A 149 -8.21 -0.12 3.50
N TYR A 150 -8.50 0.52 4.63
CA TYR A 150 -8.54 1.97 4.75
C TYR A 150 -7.33 2.46 5.53
N VAL A 151 -6.44 3.19 4.86
CA VAL A 151 -5.23 3.77 5.45
C VAL A 151 -5.40 5.28 5.63
N ASP A 152 -4.93 5.81 6.76
CA ASP A 152 -4.80 7.27 6.96
C ASP A 152 -3.40 7.71 6.51
N ILE A 153 -3.32 8.71 5.64
CA ILE A 153 -2.07 9.23 5.05
C ILE A 153 -2.17 10.76 4.94
N ARG A 154 -1.09 11.48 4.61
CA ARG A 154 -1.17 12.92 4.34
C ARG A 154 -0.95 13.29 2.88
N SER A 155 -1.36 14.51 2.54
CA SER A 155 -1.41 15.02 1.17
C SER A 155 -0.08 15.47 0.59
N GLY A 156 1.06 15.28 1.26
CA GLY A 156 2.37 15.73 0.76
C GLY A 156 2.74 15.08 -0.57
N ILE A 157 2.27 13.86 -0.83
CA ILE A 157 2.43 13.14 -2.10
C ILE A 157 1.36 13.48 -3.16
N ASN A 158 0.43 14.38 -2.87
CA ASN A 158 -0.59 14.89 -3.80
C ASN A 158 -1.15 16.25 -3.35
N SER A 159 -0.25 17.23 -3.22
CA SER A 159 -0.58 18.56 -2.72
C SER A 159 -1.26 19.43 -3.77
N ASP A 160 -1.09 19.12 -5.06
CA ASP A 160 -1.71 19.84 -6.17
C ASP A 160 -3.20 19.50 -6.30
N LEU A 161 -4.04 20.50 -6.02
CA LEU A 161 -5.50 20.44 -6.17
C LEU A 161 -6.01 21.36 -7.28
N SER A 162 -5.13 21.83 -8.17
CA SER A 162 -5.52 22.66 -9.30
C SER A 162 -6.47 21.93 -10.25
N ASP A 163 -7.15 22.70 -11.09
CA ASP A 163 -8.03 22.14 -12.12
C ASP A 163 -7.26 21.48 -13.28
N ASP A 164 -5.93 21.51 -13.26
CA ASP A 164 -5.07 20.75 -14.18
C ASP A 164 -5.08 19.25 -13.84
N VAL A 165 -5.68 18.45 -14.73
CA VAL A 165 -5.85 16.99 -14.56
C VAL A 165 -4.51 16.27 -14.58
N ALA A 166 -3.60 16.74 -15.43
CA ALA A 166 -2.31 16.10 -15.61
C ALA A 166 -1.47 16.21 -14.34
N LYS A 167 -1.51 17.36 -13.66
CA LYS A 167 -0.74 17.57 -12.43
C LYS A 167 -1.27 16.77 -11.26
N ARG A 168 -2.58 16.85 -10.97
CA ARG A 168 -3.17 16.14 -9.82
C ARG A 168 -3.07 14.61 -9.95
N SER A 169 -3.24 14.07 -11.14
CA SER A 169 -3.21 12.62 -11.39
C SER A 169 -1.78 12.07 -11.46
N ALA A 170 -0.77 12.91 -11.62
CA ALA A 170 0.62 12.46 -11.55
C ALA A 170 1.04 12.16 -10.10
N GLY A 171 0.46 12.84 -9.12
CA GLY A 171 0.99 12.87 -7.75
C GLY A 171 2.36 13.56 -7.68
N ASP A 172 2.90 13.67 -6.47
CA ASP A 172 4.23 14.21 -6.22
C ASP A 172 5.15 13.10 -5.71
N LYS A 173 5.97 12.55 -6.62
CA LYS A 173 6.97 11.52 -6.30
C LYS A 173 8.12 12.03 -5.43
N THR A 174 8.25 13.34 -5.25
CA THR A 174 9.25 13.97 -4.36
C THR A 174 8.66 14.40 -3.03
N GLY A 175 7.34 14.31 -2.87
CA GLY A 175 6.62 14.64 -1.65
C GLY A 175 6.79 13.57 -0.57
N ASP A 176 6.24 13.86 0.62
CA ASP A 176 6.27 12.95 1.78
C ASP A 176 4.85 12.59 2.23
N PRO A 177 4.49 11.29 2.31
CA PRO A 177 3.17 10.81 2.75
C PRO A 177 2.82 11.18 4.20
N LEU A 178 3.75 11.74 4.97
CA LEU A 178 3.62 12.16 6.36
C LEU A 178 3.46 13.68 6.53
N THR A 179 3.53 14.45 5.44
CA THR A 179 3.42 15.93 5.45
C THR A 179 2.14 16.42 4.76
N GLY A 180 1.74 17.67 5.05
CA GLY A 180 0.54 18.27 4.46
C GLY A 180 -0.75 17.97 5.25
N THR A 181 -1.88 17.92 4.56
CA THR A 181 -3.20 17.73 5.19
C THR A 181 -3.49 16.25 5.41
N ASN A 182 -4.07 15.88 6.56
CA ASN A 182 -4.49 14.50 6.83
C ASN A 182 -5.62 14.06 5.89
N ILE A 183 -5.43 12.92 5.23
CA ILE A 183 -6.38 12.24 4.34
C ILE A 183 -6.75 10.92 5.01
N LYS A 184 -8.01 10.80 5.42
CA LYS A 184 -8.50 9.65 6.17
C LYS A 184 -9.20 8.65 5.27
N ASP A 185 -9.06 7.37 5.63
CA ASP A 185 -9.74 6.24 5.02
C ASP A 185 -9.48 6.10 3.49
N VAL A 186 -8.23 6.26 3.07
CA VAL A 186 -7.82 6.00 1.68
C VAL A 186 -7.90 4.49 1.42
N THR A 187 -8.60 4.09 0.36
CA THR A 187 -8.70 2.68 -0.05
C THR A 187 -7.41 2.25 -0.72
N GLY A 188 -6.56 1.54 0.00
CA GLY A 188 -5.25 1.12 -0.48
C GLY A 188 -5.00 -0.38 -0.32
N LEU A 189 -3.85 -0.80 -0.80
CA LEU A 189 -3.32 -2.16 -0.63
C LEU A 189 -2.03 -2.07 0.20
N ALA A 190 -1.93 -2.87 1.25
CA ALA A 190 -0.72 -2.94 2.06
C ALA A 190 0.33 -3.83 1.38
N ASP A 191 1.58 -3.39 1.39
CA ASP A 191 2.71 -4.25 1.03
C ASP A 191 2.96 -5.34 2.08
N SER A 192 3.77 -6.32 1.70
CA SER A 192 4.09 -7.48 2.54
C SER A 192 4.92 -7.16 3.78
N PHE A 193 5.59 -6.01 3.83
CA PHE A 193 6.36 -5.61 5.02
C PHE A 193 5.43 -5.37 6.21
N ILE A 194 5.95 -5.41 7.44
CA ILE A 194 5.14 -5.15 8.63
C ILE A 194 5.69 -3.95 9.37
N HIS A 195 4.95 -2.83 9.30
CA HIS A 195 5.31 -1.61 9.98
C HIS A 195 4.27 -1.20 11.01
N LYS A 196 4.71 -0.43 12.01
CA LYS A 196 3.80 0.25 12.92
C LYS A 196 3.30 1.53 12.27
N PHE A 197 2.11 1.96 12.67
CA PHE A 197 1.64 3.30 12.39
C PHE A 197 2.61 4.36 12.97
N ILE A 198 2.52 5.57 12.45
CA ILE A 198 3.33 6.73 12.86
C ILE A 198 2.40 7.79 13.44
N THR A 199 2.74 8.36 14.59
CA THR A 199 1.95 9.46 15.18
C THR A 199 2.64 10.79 14.94
N ILE A 200 1.96 11.71 14.24
CA ILE A 200 2.45 13.07 13.97
C ILE A 200 1.32 14.07 14.25
N ASP A 201 1.60 15.08 15.07
CA ASP A 201 0.63 16.12 15.49
C ASP A 201 -0.68 15.51 16.04
N GLY A 202 -0.58 14.46 16.85
CA GLY A 202 -1.74 13.74 17.41
C GLY A 202 -2.55 12.94 16.40
N ASN A 203 -2.13 12.86 15.13
CA ASN A 203 -2.76 12.03 14.11
C ASN A 203 -1.98 10.73 13.94
N THR A 204 -2.68 9.60 13.96
CA THR A 204 -2.15 8.28 13.63
C THR A 204 -2.19 8.09 12.11
N LEU A 205 -1.01 8.01 11.49
CA LEU A 205 -0.78 7.89 10.05
C LEU A 205 -0.23 6.50 9.72
N LEU A 206 -0.44 6.08 8.47
CA LEU A 206 -0.13 4.74 8.00
C LEU A 206 -0.79 3.66 8.88
N ASP A 207 -1.91 4.03 9.50
CA ASP A 207 -2.76 3.18 10.32
C ASP A 207 -3.88 2.62 9.46
N TRP A 208 -3.93 1.28 9.43
CA TRP A 208 -4.87 0.54 8.62
C TRP A 208 -6.12 0.22 9.42
N SER A 209 -7.26 0.19 8.74
CA SER A 209 -8.50 -0.33 9.32
C SER A 209 -9.29 -1.14 8.31
N ARG A 210 -10.02 -2.13 8.82
CA ARG A 210 -10.96 -2.94 8.01
C ARG A 210 -12.27 -2.22 7.72
N THR A 211 -12.58 -1.20 8.51
CA THR A 211 -13.83 -0.45 8.45
C THR A 211 -13.53 1.04 8.37
N HIS A 212 -14.15 1.74 7.44
CA HIS A 212 -14.03 3.19 7.37
C HIS A 212 -14.67 3.87 8.59
N ARG A 213 -14.19 5.08 8.94
CA ARG A 213 -14.63 5.84 10.11
C ARG A 213 -16.14 6.12 10.17
N GLY A 214 -16.80 6.22 9.01
CA GLY A 214 -18.26 6.42 8.93
C GLY A 214 -19.14 5.20 9.23
N SER A 215 -18.59 3.97 9.39
CA SER A 215 -19.38 2.74 9.55
C SER A 215 -19.39 2.16 10.96
N ALA A 216 -18.53 2.61 11.87
CA ALA A 216 -18.35 1.96 13.17
C ALA A 216 -18.11 2.96 14.29
N THR A 217 -18.77 2.74 15.43
CA THR A 217 -18.49 3.43 16.70
C THR A 217 -17.06 3.16 17.21
N ASN A 218 -16.45 2.05 16.77
CA ASN A 218 -15.04 1.73 16.96
C ASN A 218 -14.41 1.34 15.63
N ARG A 219 -13.47 2.16 15.14
CA ARG A 219 -12.62 1.82 13.99
C ARG A 219 -11.81 0.59 14.36
N LEU A 220 -11.99 -0.50 13.61
CA LEU A 220 -11.18 -1.72 13.78
C LEU A 220 -9.79 -1.48 13.19
N SER A 221 -8.94 -0.78 13.95
CA SER A 221 -7.55 -0.57 13.57
C SER A 221 -6.81 -1.90 13.56
N VAL A 222 -5.98 -2.08 12.54
CA VAL A 222 -5.10 -3.22 12.43
C VAL A 222 -3.73 -2.75 12.82
N ALA A 223 -3.29 -3.13 14.02
CA ALA A 223 -2.06 -2.63 14.63
C ALA A 223 -0.79 -2.88 13.80
N ARG A 224 -0.83 -3.81 12.83
CA ARG A 224 0.33 -4.28 12.05
C ARG A 224 -0.08 -4.71 10.65
N TRP A 225 0.00 -3.78 9.68
CA TRP A 225 0.00 -4.02 8.24
C TRP A 225 1.21 -3.29 7.63
N GLY A 226 1.51 -3.57 6.36
CA GLY A 226 2.60 -2.91 5.64
C GLY A 226 2.34 -1.45 5.33
N ARG A 227 3.17 -0.88 4.47
CA ARG A 227 2.95 0.44 3.90
C ARG A 227 2.02 0.36 2.71
N PRO A 228 1.27 1.44 2.39
CA PRO A 228 0.44 1.42 1.20
C PRO A 228 1.32 1.42 -0.04
N TYR A 229 0.96 0.58 -1.02
CA TYR A 229 1.46 0.75 -2.37
C TYR A 229 1.03 2.11 -2.92
N LEU A 230 1.97 2.83 -3.52
CA LEU A 230 1.74 4.14 -4.13
C LEU A 230 1.84 4.01 -5.65
N VAL A 231 0.91 4.65 -6.37
CA VAL A 231 1.02 4.75 -7.83
C VAL A 231 1.07 6.21 -8.26
N PHE A 232 2.17 6.55 -8.91
CA PHE A 232 2.44 7.89 -9.46
C PHE A 232 2.36 7.87 -10.99
N GLY A 233 2.18 9.03 -11.60
CA GLY A 233 2.34 9.23 -13.04
C GLY A 233 1.24 8.61 -13.92
N TRP A 234 -0.02 8.59 -13.46
CA TRP A 234 -1.14 8.02 -14.21
C TRP A 234 -1.32 8.62 -15.62
N ASN A 235 -0.86 9.84 -15.84
CA ASN A 235 -0.93 10.58 -17.10
C ASN A 235 0.16 10.22 -18.13
N GLY A 236 1.05 9.28 -17.82
CA GLY A 236 2.17 8.93 -18.70
C GLY A 236 2.60 7.47 -18.54
N LYS A 237 3.71 7.27 -17.83
CA LYS A 237 4.24 5.95 -17.47
C LYS A 237 4.03 5.74 -15.97
N PRO A 238 2.95 5.07 -15.56
CA PRO A 238 2.67 4.90 -14.14
C PRO A 238 3.77 4.11 -13.45
N GLN A 239 4.07 4.49 -12.22
CA GLN A 239 5.11 3.89 -11.39
C GLN A 239 4.45 3.38 -10.11
N LEU A 240 4.54 2.09 -9.88
CA LEU A 240 4.12 1.46 -8.63
C LEU A 240 5.31 1.45 -7.68
N VAL A 241 5.08 1.87 -6.43
CA VAL A 241 6.13 2.03 -5.42
C VAL A 241 5.68 1.37 -4.11
N SER A 242 6.55 0.54 -3.53
CA SER A 242 6.52 0.16 -2.11
C SER A 242 7.59 0.95 -1.36
N MET A 243 7.30 1.29 -0.11
CA MET A 243 8.23 2.04 0.75
C MET A 243 9.39 1.20 1.29
N GLY A 244 9.54 -0.04 0.81
CA GLY A 244 10.67 -0.90 1.12
C GLY A 244 10.75 -1.35 2.59
N PRO A 245 11.85 -2.03 2.94
CA PRO A 245 12.10 -2.58 4.28
C PRO A 245 12.16 -1.55 5.42
N ASN A 246 12.52 -0.29 5.17
CA ASN A 246 12.51 0.76 6.20
C ASN A 246 11.08 1.30 6.45
N GLY A 247 10.19 1.14 5.47
CA GLY A 247 8.82 1.66 5.49
C GLY A 247 8.75 3.19 5.55
N ILE A 248 9.75 3.90 5.01
CA ILE A 248 9.82 5.35 4.93
C ILE A 248 10.12 5.77 3.49
N PHE A 249 9.14 6.46 2.90
CA PHE A 249 9.19 6.88 1.51
C PHE A 249 10.35 7.84 1.22
N ASN A 250 11.14 7.55 0.19
CA ASN A 250 12.29 8.32 -0.28
C ASN A 250 13.39 8.55 0.77
N GLU A 251 13.43 7.80 1.87
CA GLU A 251 14.49 7.94 2.88
C GLU A 251 15.59 6.89 2.66
N PRO A 252 16.88 7.28 2.68
CA PRO A 252 17.98 6.32 2.65
C PRO A 252 17.97 5.37 3.85
N THR A 253 18.51 4.17 3.65
CA THR A 253 18.65 3.22 4.76
C THR A 253 19.83 3.56 5.66
N LYS A 254 19.87 2.95 6.85
CA LYS A 254 21.05 3.04 7.72
C LYS A 254 22.27 2.37 7.11
N ASP A 255 22.06 1.34 6.30
CA ASP A 255 23.10 0.52 5.67
C ASP A 255 23.65 1.19 4.40
N ASP A 256 22.80 1.85 3.62
CA ASP A 256 23.15 2.65 2.45
C ASP A 256 22.49 4.03 2.52
N LYS A 257 23.30 5.03 2.88
CA LYS A 257 22.86 6.43 3.03
C LYS A 257 22.71 7.17 1.70
N THR A 258 23.03 6.53 0.58
CA THR A 258 23.08 7.19 -0.72
C THR A 258 21.83 6.97 -1.56
N LYS A 259 21.01 5.97 -1.22
CA LYS A 259 19.81 5.62 -1.99
C LYS A 259 18.66 5.18 -1.07
N PRO A 260 17.41 5.54 -1.40
CA PRO A 260 16.24 4.95 -0.77
C PRO A 260 16.15 3.46 -1.10
N ASP A 261 15.54 2.69 -0.20
CA ASP A 261 15.19 1.27 -0.38
C ASP A 261 13.78 1.06 -0.95
N ASP A 262 13.12 2.13 -1.37
CA ASP A 262 11.85 2.05 -2.09
C ASP A 262 11.97 1.11 -3.29
N ILE A 263 11.00 0.20 -3.41
CA ILE A 263 10.93 -0.73 -4.53
C ILE A 263 10.02 -0.12 -5.58
N VAL A 264 10.56 0.16 -6.78
CA VAL A 264 9.84 0.83 -7.87
C VAL A 264 9.68 -0.09 -9.07
N LEU A 265 8.44 -0.25 -9.53
CA LEU A 265 8.09 -0.97 -10.75
C LEU A 265 7.47 -0.01 -11.77
N GLN A 266 8.06 0.04 -12.97
CA GLN A 266 7.47 0.78 -14.09
C GLN A 266 6.33 -0.04 -14.71
N ILE A 267 5.18 0.59 -14.90
CA ILE A 267 4.03 -0.01 -15.59
C ILE A 267 4.08 0.45 -17.05
N GLU A 268 4.71 -0.36 -17.89
CA GLU A 268 4.67 -0.22 -19.35
C GLU A 268 3.41 -0.87 -19.94
#